data_AF-A0A963RRV7-F1
#
_entry.id   AF-A0A963RRV7-F1
#
_cell.length_a   1.000
_cell.length_b   1.000
_cell.length_c   1.000
_cell.angle_alpha   90.00
_cell.angle_beta   90.00
_cell.angle_gamma   90.00
#
_symmetry.space_group_name_H-M   'P 1'
#
loop_
_entity.id
_entity.type
_entity.pdbx_description
1 polymer ?
#
loop_
_entity_poly.entity_id
_entity_poly.type
_entity_poly.pdbx_seq_one_letter_code
_entity_poly.pdbx_strand_id
1 'polypeptide(L)' 'MNITFKLYASLAEHLPPQVRPGNAMALEVEPSASIARIIEPFNLPPKLVHLVLVNGRFVPPEARATTTLAEGDV' A
#
# COMPACT_ATOMS: atom_id res chain seq x y z
N MET A 1 -1.05 13.95 1.82
CA MET A 1 0.19 13.52 2.52
C MET A 1 0.93 12.56 1.61
N ASN A 2 2.27 12.58 1.59
CA ASN A 2 3.06 11.69 0.75
C ASN A 2 3.54 10.47 1.53
N ILE A 3 3.36 9.30 0.93
CA ILE A 3 3.86 8.02 1.44
C ILE A 3 4.67 7.29 0.35
N THR A 4 5.44 6.29 0.74
CA THR A 4 6.07 5.35 -0.22
C THR A 4 5.29 4.05 -0.24
N PHE A 5 4.62 3.76 -1.35
CA PHE A 5 3.88 2.52 -1.51
C PHE A 5 4.72 1.46 -2.21
N LYS A 6 4.88 0.30 -1.57
CA LYS A 6 5.69 -0.81 -2.11
C LYS A 6 4.88 -2.09 -2.32
N LEU A 7 5.06 -2.71 -3.48
CA LEU A 7 4.48 -4.02 -3.80
C LEU A 7 5.58 -5.00 -4.17
N TYR A 8 5.58 -6.17 -3.54
CA TYR A 8 6.61 -7.19 -3.70
C TYR A 8 6.08 -8.46 -4.37
N ALA A 9 7.00 -9.30 -4.85
CA ALA A 9 6.69 -10.56 -5.51
C ALA A 9 5.67 -10.37 -6.65
N SER A 10 4.64 -11.21 -6.72
CA SER A 10 3.60 -11.13 -7.75
C SER A 10 2.74 -9.86 -7.68
N LEU A 11 2.72 -9.13 -6.55
CA LEU A 11 1.98 -7.87 -6.44
C LEU A 11 2.64 -6.73 -7.23
N ALA A 12 3.95 -6.81 -7.50
CA ALA A 12 4.67 -5.79 -8.26
C ALA A 12 4.06 -5.56 -9.65
N GLU A 13 3.42 -6.58 -10.24
CA GLU A 13 2.75 -6.48 -11.54
C GLU A 13 1.56 -5.50 -11.56
N HIS A 14 1.02 -5.17 -10.39
CA HIS A 14 -0.05 -4.18 -10.23
C HIS A 14 0.45 -2.73 -10.22
N LEU A 15 1.77 -2.51 -10.20
CA LEU A 15 2.34 -1.17 -10.34
C LEU A 15 2.35 -0.73 -11.82
N PRO A 16 2.32 0.57 -12.11
CA PRO A 16 2.61 1.12 -13.43
C PRO A 16 3.98 0.65 -13.94
N PRO A 17 4.13 0.30 -15.22
CA PRO A 17 5.38 -0.23 -15.79
C PRO A 17 6.62 0.64 -15.50
N GLN A 18 6.44 1.95 -15.36
CA GLN A 18 7.50 2.92 -15.14
C GLN A 18 8.17 2.77 -13.77
N VAL A 19 7.46 2.26 -12.77
CA VAL A 19 7.93 2.14 -11.38
C VAL A 19 8.10 0.70 -10.92
N ARG A 20 7.63 -0.28 -11.72
CA ARG A 20 7.80 -1.73 -11.45
C ARG A 20 9.23 -2.14 -11.10
N PRO A 21 10.29 -1.71 -11.81
CA PRO A 21 11.65 -2.14 -11.48
C PRO A 21 12.09 -1.81 -10.05
N GLY A 22 11.55 -0.73 -9.48
CA GLY A 22 11.81 -0.30 -8.11
C GLY A 22 10.86 -0.86 -7.06
N ASN A 23 9.77 -1.53 -7.48
CA ASN A 23 8.71 -2.06 -6.60
C ASN A 23 8.09 -1.01 -5.66
N ALA A 24 8.27 0.27 -5.97
CA ALA A 24 7.97 1.38 -5.08
C ALA A 24 7.51 2.60 -5.89
N MET A 25 6.54 3.34 -5.33
CA MET A 25 6.11 4.63 -5.86
C MET A 25 5.80 5.59 -4.71
N ALA A 26 5.99 6.89 -4.97
CA ALA A 26 5.40 7.91 -4.11
C ALA A 26 3.90 7.97 -4.39
N LEU A 27 3.09 8.02 -3.33
CA LEU A 27 1.66 8.25 -3.42
C LEU A 27 1.27 9.46 -2.58
N GLU A 28 0.54 10.37 -3.21
CA GLU A 28 -0.20 11.40 -2.50
C GLU A 28 -1.56 10.83 -2.09
N VAL A 29 -1.82 10.79 -0.79
CA VAL A 29 -3.04 10.22 -0.20
C VAL A 29 -3.70 11.21 0.76
N GLU A 30 -5.00 11.08 0.94
CA GLU A 30 -5.74 11.85 1.95
C GLU A 30 -5.30 11.43 3.37
N PRO A 31 -5.04 12.37 4.29
CA PRO A 31 -4.59 12.05 5.65
C PRO A 31 -5.53 11.12 6.43
N SER A 32 -6.83 11.19 6.14
CA SER A 32 -7.86 10.35 6.76
C SER A 32 -8.16 9.07 5.98
N ALA A 33 -7.50 8.83 4.85
CA ALA A 33 -7.71 7.60 4.08
C ALA A 33 -7.13 6.40 4.84
N SER A 34 -7.92 5.33 4.92
CA SER A 34 -7.44 4.06 5.45
C SER A 34 -6.62 3.31 4.42
N ILE A 35 -5.81 2.35 4.88
CA ILE A 35 -5.01 1.48 4.01
C ILE A 35 -5.89 0.82 2.92
N ALA A 36 -7.08 0.31 3.30
CA ALA A 36 -8.00 -0.31 2.36
C ALA A 36 -8.41 0.63 1.22
N ARG A 37 -8.67 1.91 1.53
CA ARG A 37 -9.03 2.94 0.54
C ARG A 37 -7.83 3.33 -0.34
N ILE A 38 -6.63 3.36 0.23
CA ILE A 38 -5.39 3.70 -0.50
C ILE A 38 -5.06 2.62 -1.55
N ILE A 39 -5.24 1.34 -1.22
CA ILE A 39 -4.88 0.22 -2.13
C ILE A 39 -6.01 -0.15 -3.11
N GLU A 40 -7.23 0.33 -2.89
CA GLU A 40 -8.40 0.05 -3.73
C GLU A 40 -8.18 0.34 -5.23
N PRO A 41 -7.56 1.46 -5.65
CA PRO A 41 -7.32 1.76 -7.07
C PRO A 41 -6.39 0.76 -7.77
N PHE A 42 -5.56 0.04 -7.02
CA PHE A 42 -4.63 -0.95 -7.56
C PHE A 42 -5.29 -2.31 -7.83
N ASN A 43 -6.56 -2.47 -7.41
CA ASN A 43 -7.35 -3.68 -7.58
C ASN A 43 -6.58 -4.96 -7.18
N LEU A 44 -5.89 -4.88 -6.03
CA LEU A 44 -5.04 -5.96 -5.55
C LEU A 44 -5.91 -7.16 -5.16
N PRO A 45 -5.64 -8.37 -5.69
CA PRO A 45 -6.40 -9.56 -5.32
C PRO A 45 -6.26 -9.82 -3.82
N PRO A 46 -7.36 -9.93 -3.04
CA PRO A 46 -7.29 -10.14 -1.60
C PRO A 46 -6.49 -11.40 -1.21
N LYS A 47 -6.48 -12.41 -2.09
CA LYS A 47 -5.70 -13.65 -1.95
C LYS A 47 -4.17 -13.45 -2.07
N LEU A 48 -3.70 -12.31 -2.52
CA LEU A 48 -2.27 -12.00 -2.62
C LEU A 48 -1.82 -11.02 -1.52
N VAL A 49 -2.74 -10.25 -0.94
CA VAL A 49 -2.46 -9.25 0.11
C VAL A 49 -2.46 -9.91 1.51
N HIS A 50 -1.58 -10.89 1.69
CA HIS A 50 -1.43 -11.59 2.97
C HIS A 50 -0.67 -10.76 4.01
N LEU A 51 0.35 -10.03 3.56
CA LEU A 51 1.25 -9.27 4.42
C LEU A 51 1.18 -7.79 4.07
N VAL A 52 0.71 -6.98 5.02
CA VAL A 52 0.75 -5.52 4.93
C VAL A 52 1.60 -5.01 6.09
N LEU A 53 2.61 -4.22 5.76
CA LEU A 53 3.50 -3.60 6.72
C LEU A 53 3.39 -2.09 6.60
N VAL A 54 3.40 -1.40 7.74
CA VAL A 54 3.58 0.05 7.82
C VAL A 54 4.81 0.27 8.68
N ASN A 55 5.88 0.82 8.10
CA ASN A 55 7.18 0.99 8.75
C ASN A 55 7.70 -0.31 9.40
N GLY A 56 7.48 -1.45 8.73
CA GLY A 56 7.85 -2.78 9.22
C GLY A 56 6.88 -3.38 10.26
N ARG A 57 5.87 -2.65 10.71
CA ARG A 57 4.83 -3.16 11.61
C ARG A 57 3.70 -3.82 10.83
N PHE A 58 3.38 -5.06 11.19
CA PHE A 58 2.26 -5.78 10.58
C PHE A 58 0.90 -5.14 10.88
N VAL A 59 0.08 -5.00 9.84
CA VAL A 59 -1.31 -4.56 9.94
C VAL A 59 -2.24 -5.72 9.53
N PRO A 60 -3.01 -6.27 10.48
CA PRO A 60 -3.88 -7.40 10.21
C PRO A 60 -5.09 -6.98 9.34
N PRO A 61 -5.70 -7.90 8.57
CA PRO A 61 -6.78 -7.61 7.64
C PRO A 61 -7.92 -6.75 8.21
N GLU A 62 -8.36 -7.05 9.43
CA GLU A 62 -9.45 -6.38 10.13
C GLU A 62 -9.14 -4.91 10.47
N ALA A 63 -7.87 -4.55 10.62
CA ALA A 63 -7.46 -3.17 10.92
C ALA A 63 -7.32 -2.30 9.66
N ARG A 64 -7.19 -2.91 8.46
CA ARG A 64 -6.88 -2.18 7.22
C ARG A 64 -7.96 -1.17 6.82
N ALA A 65 -9.20 -1.39 7.24
CA ALA A 65 -10.32 -0.49 6.97
C ALA A 65 -10.29 0.79 7.83
N THR A 66 -9.61 0.77 8.98
CA THR A 66 -9.61 1.85 9.98
C THR A 66 -8.23 2.48 10.18
N THR A 67 -7.15 1.76 9.92
CA THR A 67 -5.79 2.30 10.07
C THR A 67 -5.50 3.31 8.97
N THR A 68 -5.22 4.54 9.40
CA THR A 68 -4.67 5.63 8.57
C THR A 68 -3.15 5.63 8.63
N LEU A 69 -2.52 6.39 7.73
CA LEU A 69 -1.06 6.56 7.67
C LEU A 69 -0.66 7.97 8.10
N ALA A 70 0.64 8.19 8.25
CA ALA A 70 1.26 9.49 8.44
C ALA A 70 2.14 9.87 7.24
N GLU A 71 2.49 11.15 7.14
CA GLU A 71 3.44 11.65 6.15
C GLU A 71 4.78 10.91 6.29
N GLY A 72 5.29 10.40 5.17
CA GLY A 72 6.56 9.68 5.10
C GLY A 72 6.49 8.18 5.41
N ASP A 73 5.31 7.64 5.73
CA ASP A 73 5.15 6.20 5.97
C ASP A 73 5.51 5.35 4.73
N VAL A 74 6.00 4.13 5.00
CA VAL A 74 6.43 3.13 3.99
C VAL A 74 5.80 1.77 4.23
#